data_AF-A0A2W1C437-F1
#
_entry.id   AF-A0A2W1C437-F1
#
_cell.length_a   1.000
_cell.length_b   1.000
_cell.length_c   1.000
_cell.angle_alpha   90.00
_cell.angle_beta   90.00
_cell.angle_gamma   90.00
#
_symmetry.space_group_name_H-M   'P 1'
#
loop_
_entity.id
_entity.type
_entity.pdbx_description
1 polymer ?
#
loop_
_entity_poly.entity_id
_entity_poly.type
_entity_poly.pdbx_seq_one_letter_code
_entity_poly.pdbx_strand_id
1 'polypeptide(L)'
;MELVRESTTIYIYRLAELLWSRLLDQADGRPAKLNNVEQAQRQTTVEFIAEDEEGDVLECPLCLSNFSSVSMVRLAWCSHRCCEPCLRQYLAIEIFEARVPVNCPVCHESMHPSDVRRIVDNPVLYDKYEEFSVRRALAADPDTRWCPAPDCR
;
A
#
# COMPACT_ATOMS: atom_id res chain seq x y z
N MET A 1 -9.04 8.30 29.18
CA MET A 1 -9.29 9.12 27.97
C MET A 1 -8.18 8.80 26.97
N GLU A 2 -8.13 7.54 26.52
CA GLU A 2 -6.95 6.97 25.85
C GLU A 2 -7.27 5.69 25.04
N LEU A 3 -8.50 5.55 24.52
CA LEU A 3 -8.94 4.30 23.86
C LEU A 3 -9.73 4.55 22.56
N VAL A 4 -9.34 5.54 21.74
CA VAL A 4 -9.92 5.70 20.39
C VAL A 4 -8.84 6.03 19.35
N ARG A 5 -7.66 5.41 19.48
CA ARG A 5 -6.59 5.51 18.46
C ARG A 5 -6.04 4.16 17.97
N GLU A 6 -6.63 3.03 18.39
CA GLU A 6 -6.10 1.69 18.07
C GLU A 6 -7.04 0.82 17.22
N SER A 7 -8.15 1.35 16.70
CA SER A 7 -9.23 0.48 16.22
C SER A 7 -9.17 0.04 14.74
N THR A 8 -8.41 0.69 13.87
CA THR A 8 -8.33 0.29 12.45
C THR A 8 -7.22 -0.73 12.20
N THR A 9 -6.08 -0.58 12.86
CA THR A 9 -4.96 -1.54 12.76
C THR A 9 -5.37 -2.91 13.30
N ILE A 10 -6.07 -2.99 14.42
CA ILE A 10 -6.48 -4.29 15.00
C ILE A 10 -7.44 -5.06 14.06
N TYR A 11 -8.31 -4.39 13.32
CA TYR A 11 -9.30 -5.05 12.45
C TYR A 11 -8.66 -5.68 11.20
N ILE A 12 -7.66 -5.03 10.63
CA ILE A 12 -6.93 -5.52 9.43
C ILE A 12 -6.02 -6.68 9.82
N TYR A 13 -5.34 -6.59 10.98
CA TYR A 13 -4.45 -7.64 11.47
C TYR A 13 -5.23 -8.89 11.93
N ARG A 14 -6.40 -8.73 12.57
CA ARG A 14 -7.27 -9.87 12.93
C ARG A 14 -7.84 -10.62 11.72
N LEU A 15 -8.16 -9.91 10.63
CA LEU A 15 -8.57 -10.55 9.37
C LEU A 15 -7.40 -11.28 8.68
N ALA A 16 -6.19 -10.72 8.74
CA ALA A 16 -4.98 -11.36 8.21
C ALA A 16 -4.57 -12.62 9.00
N GLU A 17 -4.65 -12.62 10.34
CA GLU A 17 -4.36 -13.80 11.19
C GLU A 17 -5.34 -14.97 10.96
N LEU A 18 -6.62 -14.67 10.75
CA LEU A 18 -7.65 -15.69 10.45
C LEU A 18 -7.50 -16.30 9.04
N LEU A 19 -6.91 -15.57 8.10
CA LEU A 19 -6.59 -16.09 6.75
C LEU A 19 -5.25 -16.84 6.72
N TRP A 20 -4.25 -16.40 7.51
CA TRP A 20 -2.95 -17.07 7.65
C TRP A 20 -3.05 -18.43 8.35
N SER A 21 -3.85 -18.53 9.42
CA SER A 21 -4.07 -19.80 10.16
C SER A 21 -4.71 -20.89 9.30
N ARG A 22 -5.53 -20.53 8.29
CA ARG A 22 -6.12 -21.50 7.35
C ARG A 22 -5.15 -21.98 6.25
N LEU A 23 -4.10 -21.22 5.95
CA LEU A 23 -3.09 -21.57 4.95
C LEU A 23 -1.96 -22.44 5.53
N LEU A 24 -1.69 -22.35 6.82
CA LEU A 24 -0.65 -23.14 7.51
C LEU A 24 -1.02 -24.61 7.75
N ASP A 25 -2.30 -24.97 7.70
CA ASP A 25 -2.76 -26.35 7.97
C ASP A 25 -2.57 -27.31 6.77
N GLN A 26 -2.18 -26.80 5.59
CA GLN A 26 -2.06 -27.59 4.35
C GLN A 26 -0.62 -27.96 3.94
N ALA A 27 0.39 -27.65 4.76
CA ALA A 27 1.80 -27.76 4.34
C ALA A 27 2.61 -28.91 4.98
N ASP A 28 2.02 -29.83 5.72
CA ASP A 28 2.77 -30.95 6.33
C ASP A 28 2.69 -32.23 5.49
N GLY A 29 3.68 -32.42 4.62
CA GLY A 29 3.80 -33.66 3.84
C GLY A 29 5.04 -33.75 2.96
N ARG A 30 6.26 -33.75 3.51
CA ARG A 30 7.43 -34.34 2.81
C ARG A 30 8.57 -34.70 3.76
N PRO A 31 9.07 -35.96 3.75
CA PRO A 31 10.24 -36.34 4.53
C PRO A 31 11.55 -35.94 3.84
N ALA A 32 12.49 -35.43 4.64
CA ALA A 32 13.86 -35.10 4.26
C ALA A 32 14.72 -36.36 4.08
N LYS A 33 15.49 -36.42 2.99
CA LYS A 33 16.66 -37.30 2.88
C LYS A 33 17.90 -36.43 2.75
N LEU A 34 18.70 -36.44 3.81
CA LEU A 34 20.08 -35.94 3.83
C LEU A 34 20.94 -36.88 2.99
N ASN A 35 21.75 -36.33 2.09
CA ASN A 35 22.98 -36.96 1.63
C ASN A 35 24.04 -35.88 1.41
N ASN A 36 25.19 -36.13 2.02
CA ASN A 36 26.40 -35.33 2.05
C ASN A 36 27.33 -35.81 0.91
N VAL A 37 27.83 -34.91 0.04
CA VAL A 37 29.05 -35.16 -0.76
C VAL A 37 29.78 -33.84 -1.00
N GLU A 38 30.87 -33.69 -0.25
CA GLU A 38 32.19 -33.12 -0.56
C GLU A 38 32.38 -32.14 -1.73
N GLN A 39 32.83 -30.94 -1.33
CA GLN A 39 34.02 -30.21 -1.80
C GLN A 39 34.56 -30.49 -3.22
N ALA A 40 34.52 -29.47 -4.09
CA ALA A 40 35.58 -29.24 -5.08
C ALA A 40 35.58 -27.76 -5.53
N GLN A 41 36.68 -27.07 -5.20
CA GLN A 41 37.01 -25.72 -5.65
C GLN A 41 37.20 -25.69 -7.19
N ARG A 42 36.59 -24.73 -7.87
CA ARG A 42 37.06 -24.24 -9.17
C ARG A 42 36.83 -22.73 -9.27
N GLN A 43 37.95 -22.01 -9.34
CA GLN A 43 38.02 -20.57 -9.60
C GLN A 43 37.53 -20.28 -11.02
N THR A 44 36.61 -19.32 -11.15
CA THR A 44 36.28 -18.72 -12.44
C THR A 44 36.43 -17.21 -12.28
N THR A 45 37.24 -16.63 -13.16
CA THR A 45 37.60 -15.22 -13.23
C THR A 45 36.36 -14.35 -13.43
N VAL A 46 36.16 -13.37 -12.56
CA VAL A 46 35.09 -12.38 -12.67
C VAL A 46 35.51 -11.35 -13.71
N GLU A 47 34.90 -11.41 -14.89
CA GLU A 47 35.00 -10.34 -15.89
C GLU A 47 34.06 -9.21 -15.47
N PHE A 48 34.64 -8.02 -15.29
CA PHE A 48 33.93 -6.80 -14.95
C PHE A 48 33.28 -6.26 -16.23
N ILE A 49 32.03 -6.66 -16.47
CA ILE A 49 31.19 -5.99 -17.46
C ILE A 49 30.68 -4.73 -16.78
N ALA A 50 31.14 -3.55 -17.23
CA ALA A 50 30.46 -2.31 -16.94
C ALA A 50 29.15 -2.34 -17.74
N GLU A 51 28.10 -2.89 -17.13
CA GLU A 51 26.76 -2.85 -17.68
C GLU A 51 26.27 -1.42 -17.54
N ASP A 52 26.07 -0.76 -18.68
CA ASP A 52 25.31 0.46 -18.79
C ASP A 52 23.95 0.21 -18.13
N GLU A 53 23.70 0.83 -16.98
CA GLU A 53 22.39 0.88 -16.31
C GLU A 53 21.42 1.67 -17.21
N GLU A 54 21.00 1.07 -18.30
CA GLU A 54 19.82 1.46 -19.07
C GLU A 54 18.60 1.18 -18.19
N GLY A 55 18.37 2.13 -17.26
CA GLY A 55 17.29 2.06 -16.31
C GLY A 55 15.95 1.87 -17.02
N ASP A 56 15.25 0.79 -16.68
CA ASP A 56 13.94 0.44 -17.21
C ASP A 56 13.01 1.67 -17.18
N VAL A 57 12.48 2.03 -18.35
CA VAL A 57 11.61 3.19 -18.55
C VAL A 57 10.17 2.69 -18.57
N LEU A 58 9.34 3.31 -17.75
CA LEU A 58 7.93 2.94 -17.60
C LEU A 58 7.03 4.11 -18.01
N GLU A 59 5.93 3.78 -18.65
CA GLU A 59 4.89 4.75 -19.01
C GLU A 59 3.89 4.93 -17.85
N CYS A 60 3.56 6.17 -17.53
CA CYS A 60 2.52 6.45 -16.54
C CYS A 60 1.10 6.26 -17.12
N PRO A 61 0.23 5.45 -16.49
CA PRO A 61 -1.13 5.21 -17.01
C PRO A 61 -2.05 6.43 -16.93
N LEU A 62 -1.65 7.49 -16.21
CA LEU A 62 -2.45 8.70 -16.02
C LEU A 62 -2.11 9.83 -16.98
N CYS A 63 -0.82 10.02 -17.28
CA CYS A 63 -0.35 11.11 -18.13
C CYS A 63 0.33 10.64 -19.43
N LEU A 64 0.46 9.32 -19.62
CA LEU A 64 1.08 8.70 -20.79
C LEU A 64 2.49 9.20 -21.09
N SER A 65 3.20 9.67 -20.06
CA SER A 65 4.59 10.12 -20.15
C SER A 65 5.53 9.04 -19.59
N ASN A 66 6.74 9.00 -20.13
CA ASN A 66 7.78 8.04 -19.76
C ASN A 66 8.61 8.56 -18.57
N PHE A 67 8.87 7.67 -17.61
CA PHE A 67 9.63 7.94 -16.40
C PHE A 67 10.60 6.80 -16.11
N SER A 68 11.69 7.07 -15.40
CA SER A 68 12.54 5.98 -14.89
C SER A 68 11.74 5.14 -13.89
N SER A 69 11.91 3.82 -13.93
CA SER A 69 11.25 2.88 -13.01
C SER A 69 11.43 3.23 -11.52
N VAL A 70 12.56 3.87 -11.17
CA VAL A 70 12.90 4.33 -9.82
C VAL A 70 12.10 5.57 -9.40
N SER A 71 11.78 6.46 -10.36
CA SER A 71 11.00 7.68 -10.09
C SER A 71 9.49 7.43 -9.98
N MET A 72 9.01 6.30 -10.50
CA MET A 72 7.59 5.95 -10.40
C MET A 72 7.24 5.40 -9.02
N VAL A 73 6.13 5.91 -8.46
CA VAL A 73 5.62 5.45 -7.17
C VAL A 73 4.88 4.14 -7.36
N ARG A 74 5.35 3.09 -6.67
CA ARG A 74 4.68 1.79 -6.58
C ARG A 74 3.73 1.76 -5.39
N LEU A 75 2.46 1.43 -5.62
CA LEU A 75 1.46 1.28 -4.54
C LEU A 75 1.63 -0.06 -3.81
N ALA A 76 1.49 -0.03 -2.48
CA ALA A 76 1.80 -1.17 -1.61
C ALA A 76 0.90 -2.38 -1.82
N TRP A 77 -0.41 -2.18 -2.03
CA TRP A 77 -1.39 -3.28 -2.08
C TRP A 77 -1.62 -3.88 -3.48
N CYS A 78 -1.48 -3.10 -4.56
CA CYS A 78 -1.74 -3.57 -5.92
C CYS A 78 -0.52 -3.54 -6.84
N SER A 79 0.63 -3.06 -6.38
CA SER A 79 1.90 -2.96 -7.13
C SER A 79 1.89 -2.11 -8.42
N HIS A 80 0.76 -1.49 -8.77
CA HIS A 80 0.67 -0.54 -9.88
C HIS A 80 1.58 0.66 -9.63
N ARG A 81 2.14 1.18 -10.73
CA ARG A 81 3.09 2.29 -10.74
C ARG A 81 2.47 3.48 -11.46
N CYS A 82 2.56 4.65 -10.84
CA CYS A 82 2.14 5.92 -11.42
C CYS A 82 3.18 7.00 -11.13
N CYS A 83 3.20 8.02 -11.98
CA CYS A 83 4.05 9.18 -11.77
C CYS A 83 3.64 9.89 -10.47
N GLU A 84 4.61 10.34 -9.67
CA GLU A 84 4.33 11.03 -8.41
C GLU A 84 3.42 12.27 -8.58
N PRO A 85 3.62 13.18 -9.55
CA PRO A 85 2.73 14.34 -9.69
C PRO A 85 1.29 13.93 -10.07
N CYS A 86 1.14 12.86 -10.85
CA CYS A 86 -0.17 12.32 -11.22
C CYS A 86 -0.92 11.81 -9.99
N LEU A 87 -0.24 11.04 -9.12
CA LEU A 87 -0.85 10.54 -7.88
C LEU A 87 -1.15 11.67 -6.89
N ARG A 88 -0.29 12.68 -6.78
CA ARG A 88 -0.57 13.87 -5.95
C ARG A 88 -1.85 14.57 -6.39
N GLN A 89 -1.99 14.81 -7.69
CA GLN A 89 -3.17 15.46 -8.24
C GLN A 89 -4.42 14.60 -8.05
N TYR A 90 -4.33 13.30 -8.33
CA TYR A 90 -5.42 12.35 -8.14
C TYR A 90 -5.90 12.35 -6.67
N LEU A 91 -4.99 12.15 -5.72
CA LEU A 91 -5.32 12.14 -4.30
C LEU A 91 -5.89 13.47 -3.84
N ALA A 92 -5.37 14.60 -4.32
CA ALA A 92 -5.94 15.90 -4.00
C ALA A 92 -7.43 15.97 -4.41
N ILE A 93 -7.76 15.59 -5.64
CA ILE A 93 -9.15 15.59 -6.14
C ILE A 93 -10.03 14.68 -5.29
N GLU A 94 -9.65 13.41 -5.10
CA GLU A 94 -10.44 12.44 -4.32
C GLU A 94 -10.70 12.95 -2.89
N ILE A 95 -9.69 13.52 -2.24
CA ILE A 95 -9.81 14.04 -0.88
C ILE A 95 -10.66 15.31 -0.85
N PHE A 96 -10.47 16.26 -1.78
CA PHE A 96 -11.28 17.48 -1.86
C PHE A 96 -12.76 17.18 -2.11
N GLU A 97 -13.05 16.13 -2.84
CA GLU A 97 -14.41 15.66 -3.14
C GLU A 97 -14.95 14.67 -2.10
N ALA A 98 -14.22 14.47 -0.99
CA ALA A 98 -14.57 13.56 0.11
C ALA A 98 -14.84 12.11 -0.33
N ARG A 99 -14.18 11.65 -1.39
CA ARG A 99 -14.26 10.27 -1.89
C ARG A 99 -13.31 9.37 -1.11
N VAL A 100 -13.77 8.90 0.04
CA VAL A 100 -12.99 8.02 0.94
C VAL A 100 -13.73 6.69 1.18
N PRO A 101 -13.05 5.52 1.11
CA PRO A 101 -11.61 5.32 0.90
C PRO A 101 -11.14 5.72 -0.51
N VAL A 102 -9.92 6.26 -0.59
CA VAL A 102 -9.26 6.55 -1.87
C VAL A 102 -8.70 5.25 -2.46
N ASN A 103 -8.87 5.07 -3.76
CA ASN A 103 -8.55 3.82 -4.44
C ASN A 103 -7.43 4.00 -5.47
N CYS A 104 -6.81 2.91 -5.89
CA CYS A 104 -5.84 2.91 -6.97
C CYS A 104 -6.52 3.36 -8.27
N PRO A 105 -5.95 4.32 -9.02
CA PRO A 105 -6.57 4.79 -10.26
C PRO A 105 -6.54 3.76 -11.41
N VAL A 106 -5.82 2.64 -11.24
CA VAL A 106 -5.69 1.58 -12.26
C VAL A 106 -6.66 0.44 -11.98
N CYS A 107 -6.60 -0.16 -10.78
CA CYS A 107 -7.38 -1.36 -10.45
C CYS A 107 -8.51 -1.12 -9.44
N HIS A 108 -8.69 0.11 -8.96
CA HIS A 108 -9.70 0.49 -7.97
C HIS A 108 -9.59 -0.24 -6.60
N GLU A 109 -8.48 -0.94 -6.36
CA GLU A 109 -8.12 -1.47 -5.05
C GLU A 109 -7.88 -0.33 -4.06
N SER A 110 -8.26 -0.47 -2.79
CA SER A 110 -8.03 0.60 -1.82
C SER A 110 -6.54 0.96 -1.70
N MET A 111 -6.23 2.22 -1.46
CA MET A 111 -4.84 2.63 -1.23
C MET A 111 -4.46 2.46 0.25
N HIS A 112 -3.24 2.01 0.49
CA HIS A 112 -2.71 1.91 1.85
C HIS A 112 -2.54 3.31 2.48
N PRO A 113 -2.94 3.54 3.74
CA PRO A 113 -2.86 4.85 4.38
C PRO A 113 -1.44 5.45 4.38
N SER A 114 -0.39 4.63 4.49
CA SER A 114 0.99 5.13 4.41
C SER A 114 1.38 5.63 3.02
N ASP A 115 0.81 5.07 1.95
CA ASP A 115 1.03 5.60 0.60
C ASP A 115 0.34 6.96 0.46
N VAL A 116 -0.90 7.08 0.95
CA VAL A 116 -1.62 8.36 0.96
C VAL A 116 -0.83 9.42 1.74
N ARG A 117 -0.36 9.11 2.95
CA ARG A 117 0.45 10.02 3.77
C ARG A 117 1.72 10.47 3.08
N ARG A 118 2.45 9.55 2.44
CA ARG A 118 3.72 9.82 1.77
C ARG A 118 3.53 10.67 0.51
N ILE A 119 2.50 10.39 -0.29
CA ILE A 119 2.29 11.07 -1.57
C ILE A 119 1.72 12.48 -1.37
N VAL A 120 0.72 12.64 -0.49
CA VAL A 120 0.00 13.90 -0.31
C VAL A 120 0.91 15.05 0.12
N ASP A 121 1.94 14.79 0.94
CA ASP A 121 2.98 15.73 1.39
C ASP A 121 2.47 17.15 1.71
N ASN A 122 1.22 17.24 2.19
CA ASN A 122 0.54 18.47 2.56
C ASN A 122 -0.29 18.16 3.81
N PRO A 123 0.06 18.74 4.97
CA PRO A 123 -0.60 18.41 6.23
C PRO A 123 -2.09 18.74 6.22
N VAL A 124 -2.48 19.89 5.64
CA VAL A 124 -3.89 20.33 5.61
C VAL A 124 -4.75 19.39 4.77
N LEU A 125 -4.22 18.92 3.64
CA LEU A 125 -4.94 17.98 2.79
C LEU A 125 -5.01 16.59 3.45
N TYR A 126 -3.94 16.16 4.12
CA TYR A 126 -3.92 14.90 4.85
C TYR A 126 -4.88 14.90 6.05
N ASP A 127 -5.00 16.02 6.78
CA ASP A 127 -5.96 16.16 7.88
C ASP A 127 -7.41 15.99 7.39
N LYS A 128 -7.73 16.50 6.20
CA LYS A 128 -9.04 16.26 5.56
C LYS A 128 -9.26 14.78 5.24
N TYR A 129 -8.24 14.10 4.70
CA TYR A 129 -8.31 12.67 4.45
C TYR A 129 -8.59 11.88 5.74
N GLU A 130 -7.94 12.22 6.86
CA GLU A 130 -8.19 11.59 8.16
C GLU A 130 -9.61 11.88 8.66
N GLU A 131 -10.07 13.15 8.58
CA GLU A 131 -11.44 13.53 8.97
C GLU A 131 -12.48 12.70 8.20
N PHE A 132 -12.36 12.63 6.87
CA PHE A 132 -13.28 11.89 6.03
C PHE A 132 -13.19 10.37 6.25
N SER A 133 -12.00 9.84 6.50
CA SER A 133 -11.79 8.41 6.82
C SER A 133 -12.50 8.02 8.11
N VAL A 134 -12.33 8.82 9.17
CA VAL A 134 -12.99 8.59 10.46
C VAL A 134 -14.51 8.72 10.30
N ARG A 135 -14.99 9.79 9.67
CA ARG A 135 -16.43 9.99 9.41
C ARG A 135 -17.04 8.78 8.68
N ARG A 136 -16.36 8.27 7.64
CA ARG A 136 -16.80 7.10 6.88
C ARG A 136 -16.86 5.84 7.73
N ALA A 137 -15.84 5.60 8.56
CA ALA A 137 -15.77 4.44 9.44
C ALA A 137 -16.89 4.47 10.49
N LEU A 138 -17.10 5.59 11.18
CA LEU A 138 -18.16 5.75 12.17
C LEU A 138 -19.56 5.65 11.54
N ALA A 139 -19.74 6.13 10.30
CA ALA A 139 -21.01 5.98 9.58
C ALA A 139 -21.32 4.53 9.20
N ALA A 140 -20.31 3.66 9.09
CA ALA A 140 -20.48 2.24 8.78
C ALA A 140 -20.72 1.38 10.02
N ASP A 141 -20.35 1.86 11.20
CA ASP A 141 -20.53 1.14 12.47
C ASP A 141 -21.97 1.31 13.01
N PRO A 142 -22.71 0.21 13.23
CA PRO A 142 -24.11 0.23 13.65
C PRO A 142 -24.33 0.71 15.09
N ASP A 143 -23.29 0.80 15.92
CA ASP A 143 -23.37 1.25 17.32
C ASP A 143 -23.06 2.75 17.46
N THR A 144 -22.50 3.37 16.44
CA THR A 144 -22.26 4.81 16.39
C THR A 144 -23.50 5.59 15.99
N ARG A 145 -23.69 6.76 16.60
CA ARG A 145 -24.76 7.70 16.31
C ARG A 145 -24.16 9.09 16.10
N TRP A 146 -24.62 9.78 15.07
CA TRP A 146 -24.26 11.18 14.85
C TRP A 146 -25.06 12.09 15.78
N CYS A 147 -24.38 13.04 16.42
CA CYS A 147 -25.06 14.09 17.17
C CYS A 147 -25.86 14.96 16.18
N PRO A 148 -27.17 15.19 16.40
CA PRO A 148 -28.01 15.97 15.49
C PRO A 148 -27.74 17.49 15.58
N ALA A 149 -26.99 17.95 16.60
CA ALA A 149 -26.65 19.36 16.72
C ALA A 149 -25.73 19.79 15.57
N PRO A 150 -26.02 20.91 14.89
CA PRO A 150 -25.12 21.45 13.88
C PRO A 150 -23.76 21.75 14.53
N ASP A 151 -22.68 21.41 13.83
CA ASP A 151 -21.28 21.64 14.24
C ASP A 151 -20.78 20.87 15.47
N CYS A 152 -21.53 19.86 15.96
CA CYS A 152 -21.00 18.93 16.97
C CYS A 152 -20.01 17.97 16.29
N ARG A 153 -18.71 18.30 16.38
CA ARG A 153 -17.58 17.47 15.92
C ARG A 153 -17.11 16.49 16.98
#